data_AF-A0A1V5JSP2-F1
#
_entry.id   AF-A0A1V5JSP2-F1
#
_cell.length_a   1.000
_cell.length_b   1.000
_cell.length_c   1.000
_cell.angle_alpha   90.00
_cell.angle_beta   90.00
_cell.angle_gamma   90.00
#
_symmetry.space_group_name_H-M   'P 1'
#
loop_
_entity.id
_entity.type
_entity.pdbx_description
1 polymer ?
#
loop_
_entity_poly.entity_id
_entity_poly.type
_entity_poly.pdbx_seq_one_letter_code
_entity_poly.pdbx_strand_id
1 'polypeptide(L)' 'MLDLDLPLEVNPDQWRSKVRLTPYRGKRFIGAPVATMVAGALVFDALSEPPHE' A
#
# COMPACT_ATOMS: atom_id res chain seq x y z
N MET A 1 -7.66 7.66 3.71
CA MET A 1 -8.30 6.71 4.63
C MET A 1 -7.26 5.69 5.05
N LEU A 2 -7.14 5.44 6.35
CA LEU A 2 -6.13 4.58 6.98
C LEU A 2 -6.87 3.45 7.70
N ASP A 3 -6.48 2.20 7.44
CA ASP A 3 -6.84 1.08 8.32
C ASP A 3 -5.74 0.96 9.37
N LEU A 4 -6.11 0.97 10.65
CA LEU A 4 -5.16 0.95 11.78
C LEU A 4 -4.86 -0.45 12.27
N ASP A 5 -5.65 -1.46 11.90
CA ASP A 5 -5.51 -2.83 12.38
C ASP A 5 -4.93 -3.76 11.32
N LEU A 6 -4.81 -3.31 10.08
CA LEU A 6 -4.26 -4.08 8.97
C LEU A 6 -2.77 -4.42 9.19
N PRO A 7 -2.40 -5.71 9.33
CA PRO A 7 -1.01 -6.11 9.38
C PRO A 7 -0.43 -6.14 7.97
N LEU A 8 0.73 -5.52 7.77
CA LEU A 8 1.42 -5.50 6.48
C LEU A 8 2.89 -5.91 6.63
N GLU A 9 3.31 -6.89 5.84
CA GLU A 9 4.71 -7.27 5.71
C GLU A 9 5.37 -6.48 4.59
N VAL A 10 6.53 -5.87 4.88
CA VAL A 10 7.25 -5.08 3.90
C VAL A 10 7.88 -5.98 2.85
N ASN A 11 7.26 -6.01 1.68
CA ASN A 11 7.79 -6.64 0.48
C ASN A 11 8.10 -5.60 -0.62
N PRO A 12 9.37 -5.24 -0.84
CA PRO A 12 9.78 -4.27 -1.86
C PRO A 12 9.44 -4.70 -3.29
N ASP A 13 9.23 -6.00 -3.52
CA ASP A 13 8.93 -6.53 -4.84
C ASP A 13 7.52 -6.13 -5.31
N GLN A 14 6.63 -5.79 -4.37
CA GLN A 14 5.27 -5.28 -4.63
C GLN A 14 5.22 -3.76 -4.80
N TRP A 15 6.34 -3.05 -4.62
CA TRP A 15 6.34 -1.59 -4.67
C TRP A 15 6.24 -1.09 -6.11
N ARG A 16 5.43 -0.03 -6.30
CA ARG A 16 5.36 0.72 -7.58
C ARG A 16 6.67 1.46 -7.92
N SER A 17 7.54 1.68 -6.94
CA SER A 17 8.90 2.22 -7.17
C SER A 17 9.76 1.24 -7.96
N LYS A 18 10.86 1.69 -8.57
CA LYS A 18 11.91 0.81 -9.14
C LYS A 18 12.92 0.33 -8.09
N VAL A 19 12.97 0.97 -6.92
CA VAL A 19 13.92 0.62 -5.86
C VAL A 19 13.43 -0.62 -5.12
N ARG A 20 14.33 -1.60 -4.93
CA ARG A 20 14.06 -2.85 -4.18
C ARG A 20 14.86 -2.98 -2.89
N LEU A 21 15.67 -1.96 -2.58
CA LEU A 21 16.52 -1.93 -1.39
C LEU A 21 15.82 -1.16 -0.27
N THR A 22 15.66 -1.79 0.90
CA THR A 22 15.15 -1.15 2.11
C THR A 22 15.62 -1.93 3.34
N PRO A 23 15.96 -1.26 4.46
CA PRO A 23 16.30 -1.93 5.71
C PRO A 23 15.08 -2.58 6.39
N TYR A 24 13.88 -2.38 5.85
CA TYR A 24 12.63 -2.85 6.43
C TYR A 24 12.10 -4.15 5.79
N ARG A 25 12.78 -4.74 4.80
CA ARG A 25 12.33 -5.96 4.12
C ARG A 25 11.98 -7.07 5.13
N GLY A 26 10.79 -7.65 5.00
CA GLY A 26 10.27 -8.69 5.89
C GLY A 26 9.80 -8.20 7.27
N LYS A 27 9.97 -6.91 7.61
CA LYS A 27 9.37 -6.37 8.84
C LYS A 27 7.86 -6.26 8.69
N ARG A 28 7.17 -6.44 9.81
CA ARG A 28 5.72 -6.28 9.92
C ARG A 28 5.38 -4.97 10.60
N PHE A 29 4.46 -4.22 9.99
CA PHE A 29 3.88 -3.01 10.56
C PHE A 29 2.38 -3.20 10.72
N ILE A 30 1.81 -2.40 11.62
CA ILE A 30 0.37 -2.33 11.85
C ILE A 30 -0.09 -0.97 11.34
N GLY A 31 -1.12 -1.03 10.50
CA GLY A 31 -1.73 0.13 9.87
C GLY A 31 -1.19 0.41 8.47
N ALA A 32 -2.10 0.63 7.52
CA ALA A 32 -1.77 0.94 6.14
C ALA A 32 -2.87 1.78 5.45
N PRO A 33 -2.50 2.69 4.54
CA PRO A 33 -3.50 3.43 3.78
C PRO A 33 -4.32 2.46 2.92
N VAL A 34 -5.64 2.55 3.00
CA VAL A 34 -6.57 1.78 2.15
C VAL A 34 -7.13 2.62 1.02
N ALA A 35 -7.14 3.95 1.17
CA ALA A 35 -7.49 4.87 0.09
C ALA A 35 -6.74 6.20 0.26
N THR A 36 -6.31 6.82 -0.83
CA THR A 36 -5.67 8.15 -0.83
C THR A 36 -6.39 9.08 -1.79
N MET A 37 -6.73 10.28 -1.31
CA MET A 37 -7.31 11.35 -2.12
C MET A 37 -6.35 12.53 -2.24
N VAL A 38 -6.25 13.10 -3.43
CA VAL A 38 -5.46 14.31 -3.73
C VAL A 38 -6.33 15.27 -4.51
N ALA A 39 -6.48 16.50 -4.03
CA ALA A 39 -7.32 17.54 -4.65
C ALA A 39 -8.76 17.08 -4.96
N GLY A 40 -9.35 16.25 -4.08
CA GLY A 40 -10.71 15.72 -4.25
C GLY A 40 -10.82 14.50 -5.17
N ALA A 41 -9.72 14.08 -5.83
CA ALA A 41 -9.70 12.88 -6.67
C ALA A 41 -9.12 11.68 -5.90
N LEU A 42 -9.73 10.49 -6.07
CA LEU A 42 -9.20 9.23 -5.55
C LEU A 42 -8.02 8.78 -6.43
N VAL A 43 -6.81 8.69 -5.84
CA VAL A 43 -5.57 8.34 -6.57
C VAL A 43 -5.02 6.96 -6.22
N PHE A 44 -5.49 6.38 -5.11
CA PHE A 44 -5.15 5.05 -4.67
C PHE A 44 -6.34 4.47 -3.91
N ASP A 45 -6.66 3.21 -4.21
CA ASP A 45 -7.66 2.43 -3.52
C ASP A 45 -7.18 0.97 -3.48
N ALA A 46 -7.03 0.44 -2.27
CA ALA A 46 -6.62 -0.94 -2.01
C ALA A 46 -7.79 -1.91 -1.93
N LEU A 47 -9.02 -1.40 -1.83
CA LEU A 47 -10.25 -2.18 -1.67
C LEU A 47 -11.00 -2.38 -2.99
N SER A 48 -10.71 -1.56 -3.99
CA SER A 48 -11.21 -1.77 -5.36
C SER A 48 -10.59 -3.04 -5.95
N GLU A 49 -11.43 -3.94 -6.49
CA GLU A 49 -10.96 -5.10 -7.25
C GLU A 49 -10.07 -4.63 -8.41
N PRO A 50 -8.98 -5.36 -8.74
CA PRO A 50 -8.23 -5.06 -9.95
C PRO A 50 -9.19 -5.19 -11.14
N PRO A 51 -9.12 -4.29 -12.14
CA PRO A 51 -9.89 -4.48 -13.36
C PRO A 51 -9.53 -5.85 -13.93
N HIS A 52 -10.54 -6.72 -14.04
CA HIS A 52 -10.44 -7.94 -14.82
C HIS A 52 -10.12 -7.52 -16.26
N GLU A 53 -8.91 -7.82 -16.73
CA GLU A 53 -8.58 -7.82 -18.16
C GLU A 53 -9.26 -8.99 -18.88
#